data_AF-A0A9P6MKX8-F1
#
_entry.id   AF-A0A9P6MKX8-F1
#
_cell.length_a   1.000
_cell.length_b   1.000
_cell.length_c   1.000
_cell.angle_alpha   90.00
_cell.angle_beta   90.00
_cell.angle_gamma   90.00
#
_symmetry.space_group_name_H-M   'P 1'
#
loop_
_entity.id
_entity.type
_entity.pdbx_description
1 polymer ?
#
loop_
_entity_poly.entity_id
_entity_poly.type
_entity_poly.pdbx_seq_one_letter_code
_entity_poly.pdbx_strand_id
1 'polypeptide(L)'
;MLDKHLTLFFLVDGEATSNVFPVEIESGKTVGGLKDAIKTALSPQFDDITAKDLTLWRVSIPITEDNDNIPILLNNVANKDKKKPGPATHLSKVFTSELPEETINIIVQRPPPVQAPVPVRALTPLPSYPSDDSRPSTPLSGDLRVDIKKITDKFFATGSPIATFLDEFVKGKHLLPTTSG
;
A
#
# COMPACT_ATOMS: atom_id res chain seq x y z
N MET A 1 21.88 -36.47 4.94
CA MET A 1 20.49 -35.99 4.74
C MET A 1 20.57 -34.88 3.72
N LEU A 2 19.68 -34.83 2.74
CA LEU A 2 19.76 -33.81 1.70
C LEU A 2 19.17 -32.52 2.28
N ASP A 3 20.05 -31.60 2.68
CA ASP A 3 19.67 -30.24 3.05
C ASP A 3 19.14 -29.55 1.78
N LYS A 4 17.84 -29.69 1.52
CA LYS A 4 17.18 -29.02 0.41
C LYS A 4 16.98 -27.56 0.81
N HIS A 5 17.77 -26.68 0.24
CA HIS A 5 17.59 -25.23 0.34
C HIS A 5 16.58 -24.79 -0.72
N LEU A 6 15.66 -23.89 -0.34
CA LEU A 6 14.75 -23.21 -1.25
C LEU A 6 15.17 -21.74 -1.33
N THR A 7 15.29 -21.25 -2.56
CA THR A 7 15.38 -19.82 -2.82
C THR A 7 13.96 -19.32 -3.04
N LEU A 8 13.49 -18.47 -2.14
CA LEU A 8 12.17 -17.85 -2.23
C LEU A 8 12.34 -16.36 -2.53
N PHE A 9 11.53 -15.86 -3.44
CA PHE A 9 11.51 -14.44 -3.80
C PHE A 9 10.41 -13.71 -3.04
N PHE A 10 10.81 -12.65 -2.35
CA PHE A 10 9.95 -11.84 -1.49
C PHE A 10 9.76 -10.46 -2.08
N LEU A 11 8.54 -9.95 -1.95
CA LEU A 11 8.20 -8.58 -2.27
C LEU A 11 7.44 -7.96 -1.11
N VAL A 12 7.74 -6.71 -0.77
CA VAL A 12 6.94 -5.96 0.20
C VAL A 12 5.67 -5.45 -0.49
N ASP A 13 4.53 -5.54 0.19
CA ASP A 13 3.25 -5.06 -0.34
C ASP A 13 3.34 -3.58 -0.77
N GLY A 14 3.04 -3.31 -2.04
CA GLY A 14 3.11 -1.96 -2.63
C GLY A 14 4.46 -1.59 -3.24
N GLU A 15 5.46 -2.46 -3.18
CA GLU A 15 6.74 -2.24 -3.86
C GLU A 15 6.76 -2.78 -5.30
N ALA A 16 7.69 -2.25 -6.10
CA ALA A 16 7.93 -2.68 -7.46
C ALA A 16 8.54 -4.08 -7.52
N THR A 17 8.23 -4.84 -8.57
CA THR A 17 8.87 -6.14 -8.89
C THR A 17 10.40 -6.08 -8.89
N SER A 18 11.00 -4.93 -9.20
CA SER A 18 12.45 -4.73 -9.17
C SER A 18 13.05 -4.71 -7.74
N ASN A 19 12.22 -4.51 -6.71
CA ASN A 19 12.62 -4.62 -5.30
C ASN A 19 12.47 -6.04 -4.74
N VAL A 20 12.15 -7.01 -5.59
CA VAL A 20 12.11 -8.41 -5.18
C VAL A 20 13.49 -8.84 -4.70
N PHE A 21 13.53 -9.49 -3.54
CA PHE A 21 14.77 -9.99 -2.97
C PHE A 21 14.68 -11.50 -2.72
N PRO A 22 15.75 -12.25 -3.05
CA PRO A 22 15.82 -13.68 -2.74
C PRO A 22 16.18 -13.88 -1.26
N VAL A 23 15.52 -14.84 -0.62
CA VAL A 23 15.93 -15.38 0.69
C VAL A 23 16.09 -16.88 0.55
N GLU A 24 17.28 -17.36 0.87
CA GLU A 24 17.58 -18.78 0.91
C GLU A 24 17.21 -19.34 2.29
N ILE A 25 16.44 -20.42 2.31
CA ILE A 25 16.00 -21.07 3.54
C ILE A 25 15.90 -22.57 3.37
N GLU A 26 16.25 -23.32 4.41
CA GLU A 26 16.07 -24.77 4.46
C GLU A 26 14.58 -25.13 4.33
N SER A 27 14.27 -26.05 3.39
CA SER A 27 12.92 -26.60 3.14
C SER A 27 12.21 -27.15 4.37
N GLY A 28 12.98 -27.67 5.33
CA GLY A 28 12.48 -28.26 6.57
C GLY A 28 12.00 -27.22 7.59
N LYS A 29 12.33 -25.94 7.43
CA LYS A 29 11.91 -24.89 8.34
C LYS A 29 10.42 -24.64 8.23
N THR A 30 9.89 -23.99 9.26
CA THR A 30 8.51 -23.54 9.32
C THR A 30 8.38 -22.12 8.79
N VAL A 31 7.15 -21.73 8.46
CA VAL A 31 6.81 -20.33 8.12
C VAL A 31 7.20 -19.36 9.25
N GLY A 32 7.19 -19.81 10.50
CA GLY A 32 7.71 -19.04 11.64
C GLY A 32 9.18 -18.66 11.48
N GLY A 33 10.06 -19.64 11.25
CA GLY A 33 11.48 -19.37 11.03
C GLY A 33 11.76 -18.54 9.77
N LEU A 34 10.90 -18.68 8.76
CA LEU A 34 10.97 -17.82 7.57
C LEU A 34 10.71 -16.34 7.88
N LYS A 35 9.75 -16.03 8.76
CA LYS A 35 9.48 -14.65 9.17
C LYS A 35 10.69 -14.00 9.83
N ASP A 36 11.43 -14.75 10.64
CA ASP A 36 12.64 -14.28 11.30
C ASP A 36 13.77 -14.01 10.29
N ALA A 37 13.93 -14.88 9.29
CA ALA A 37 14.89 -14.70 8.22
C ALA A 37 14.56 -13.45 7.37
N ILE A 38 13.30 -13.27 7.00
CA ILE A 38 12.83 -12.07 6.26
C ILE A 38 13.07 -10.80 7.07
N LYS A 39 12.73 -10.81 8.36
CA LYS A 39 12.94 -9.64 9.22
C LYS A 39 14.42 -9.24 9.24
N THR A 40 15.31 -10.22 9.36
CA THR A 40 16.76 -10.00 9.34
C THR A 40 17.21 -9.44 7.99
N ALA A 41 16.69 -9.96 6.88
CA ALA A 41 17.02 -9.47 5.53
C ALA A 41 16.50 -8.05 5.25
N LEU A 42 15.35 -7.69 5.81
CA LEU A 42 14.72 -6.37 5.67
C LEU A 42 15.12 -5.37 6.77
N SER A 43 16.03 -5.75 7.66
CA SER A 43 16.57 -4.83 8.67
C SER A 43 17.42 -3.75 7.98
N PRO A 44 17.30 -2.46 8.35
CA PRO A 44 16.59 -1.93 9.53
C PRO A 44 15.13 -1.50 9.29
N GLN A 45 14.59 -1.64 8.08
CA GLN A 45 13.24 -1.12 7.73
C GLN A 45 12.09 -1.80 8.49
N PHE A 46 12.35 -2.98 9.07
CA PHE A 46 11.39 -3.82 9.77
C PHE A 46 11.79 -4.11 11.23
N ASP A 47 12.74 -3.37 11.78
CA ASP A 47 13.16 -3.53 13.19
C ASP A 47 12.05 -3.14 14.16
N ASP A 48 11.21 -2.18 13.76
CA ASP A 48 10.03 -1.69 14.45
C ASP A 48 8.89 -2.74 14.55
N ILE A 49 8.91 -3.77 13.69
CA ILE A 49 7.85 -4.77 13.60
C ILE A 49 8.32 -6.12 14.13
N THR A 50 7.51 -6.79 14.95
CA THR A 50 7.80 -8.15 15.39
C THR A 50 7.57 -9.14 14.25
N ALA A 51 8.40 -10.17 14.12
CA ALA A 51 8.20 -11.24 13.12
C ALA A 51 6.80 -11.90 13.22
N LYS A 52 6.20 -11.92 14.41
CA LYS A 52 4.83 -12.39 14.64
C LYS A 52 3.77 -11.54 13.94
N ASP A 53 3.95 -10.22 13.92
CA ASP A 53 3.01 -9.25 13.38
C ASP A 53 3.10 -9.15 11.85
N LEU A 54 4.21 -9.61 11.26
CA LEU A 54 4.35 -9.74 9.81
C LEU A 54 3.38 -10.77 9.26
N THR A 55 2.61 -10.37 8.25
CA THR A 55 1.74 -11.30 7.53
C THR A 55 2.38 -11.65 6.20
N LEU A 56 2.66 -12.94 6.01
CA LEU A 56 3.16 -13.47 4.76
C LEU A 56 2.00 -14.01 3.92
N TRP A 57 2.03 -13.71 2.64
CA TRP A 57 1.06 -14.21 1.66
C TRP A 57 1.80 -14.98 0.59
N ARG A 58 1.50 -16.27 0.46
CA ARG A 58 1.97 -17.08 -0.67
C ARG A 58 1.26 -16.62 -1.93
N VAL A 59 2.02 -16.27 -2.95
CA VAL A 59 1.54 -15.92 -4.28
C VAL A 59 2.40 -16.64 -5.34
N SER A 60 1.98 -16.56 -6.59
CA SER A 60 2.75 -17.09 -7.73
C SER A 60 2.65 -16.08 -8.86
N ILE A 61 3.45 -15.01 -8.79
CA ILE A 61 3.41 -13.93 -9.77
C ILE A 61 4.72 -13.98 -10.57
N PRO A 62 4.68 -14.34 -11.86
CA PRO A 62 5.88 -14.35 -12.69
C PRO A 62 6.38 -12.92 -12.86
N ILE A 63 7.70 -12.73 -12.75
CA ILE A 63 8.36 -11.47 -13.08
C ILE A 63 8.58 -11.50 -14.60
N THR A 64 7.99 -10.55 -15.32
CA THR A 64 8.14 -10.44 -16.77
C THR A 64 8.59 -9.02 -17.10
N GLU A 65 9.21 -8.81 -18.25
CA GLU A 65 9.65 -7.47 -18.68
C GLU A 65 8.49 -6.44 -18.68
N ASP A 66 7.27 -6.91 -18.97
CA ASP A 66 6.05 -6.09 -18.96
C ASP A 66 5.62 -5.61 -17.56
N ASN A 67 6.04 -6.32 -16.51
CA ASN A 67 5.71 -5.98 -15.12
C ASN A 67 6.93 -5.57 -14.30
N ASP A 68 8.10 -5.48 -14.92
CA ASP A 68 9.29 -4.91 -14.31
C ASP A 68 9.01 -3.43 -13.97
N ASN A 69 9.34 -3.02 -12.74
CA ASN A 69 9.00 -1.72 -12.14
C ASN A 69 7.51 -1.44 -11.82
N ILE A 70 6.59 -2.39 -12.00
CA ILE A 70 5.19 -2.20 -11.59
C ILE A 70 5.01 -2.53 -10.10
N PRO A 71 4.43 -1.63 -9.28
CA PRO A 71 4.14 -1.91 -7.89
C PRO A 71 3.04 -2.97 -7.78
N ILE A 72 3.35 -4.08 -7.11
CA ILE A 72 2.38 -5.15 -6.86
C ILE A 72 1.73 -4.91 -5.51
N LEU A 73 0.45 -4.58 -5.56
CA LEU A 73 -0.39 -4.50 -4.37
C LEU A 73 -1.10 -5.83 -4.15
N LEU A 74 -1.05 -6.34 -2.93
CA LEU A 74 -1.74 -7.55 -2.51
C LEU A 74 -3.26 -7.50 -2.79
N ASN A 75 -3.83 -6.29 -2.80
CA ASN A 75 -5.25 -6.09 -3.11
C ASN A 75 -5.58 -6.37 -4.59
N ASN A 76 -4.61 -6.18 -5.50
CA ASN A 76 -4.77 -6.44 -6.94
C ASN A 76 -4.61 -7.92 -7.26
N VAL A 77 -3.95 -8.69 -6.39
CA VAL A 77 -3.85 -10.15 -6.52
C VAL A 77 -5.19 -10.79 -6.16
N ALA A 78 -5.73 -11.59 -7.06
CA ALA A 78 -7.00 -12.28 -6.85
C ALA A 78 -6.95 -13.19 -5.60
N ASN A 79 -8.04 -13.23 -4.84
CA ASN A 79 -8.11 -13.99 -3.58
C ASN A 79 -7.83 -15.50 -3.74
N LYS A 80 -8.05 -16.04 -4.93
CA LYS A 80 -7.75 -17.44 -5.27
C LYS A 80 -6.24 -17.71 -5.42
N ASP A 81 -5.48 -16.68 -5.80
CA ASP A 81 -4.05 -16.77 -6.14
C ASP A 81 -3.14 -16.36 -4.97
N LYS A 82 -3.72 -15.80 -3.90
CA LYS A 82 -3.03 -15.52 -2.63
C LYS A 82 -3.52 -16.44 -1.51
N LYS A 83 -2.58 -17.07 -0.80
CA LYS A 83 -2.87 -17.95 0.33
C LYS A 83 -2.01 -17.57 1.53
N LYS A 84 -2.64 -17.36 2.69
CA LYS A 84 -1.91 -17.16 3.94
C LYS A 84 -1.42 -18.51 4.47
N PRO A 85 -0.10 -18.79 4.50
CA PRO A 85 0.41 -20.04 5.04
C PRO A 85 0.36 -20.00 6.59
N GLY A 86 0.02 -21.13 7.21
CA GLY A 86 -0.02 -21.23 8.67
C GLY A 86 1.40 -21.23 9.28
N PRO A 87 1.61 -20.67 10.47
CA PRO A 87 2.94 -20.51 11.06
C PRO A 87 3.67 -21.83 11.34
N ALA A 88 2.94 -22.89 11.66
CA ALA A 88 3.47 -24.24 11.90
C ALA A 88 3.63 -25.07 10.61
N THR A 89 3.29 -24.53 9.45
CA THR A 89 3.41 -25.26 8.19
C THR A 89 4.87 -25.30 7.76
N HIS A 90 5.36 -26.46 7.36
CA HIS A 90 6.68 -26.60 6.75
C HIS A 90 6.72 -25.97 5.36
N LEU A 91 7.82 -25.32 5.03
CA LEU A 91 8.01 -24.67 3.73
C LEU A 91 7.94 -25.68 2.58
N SER A 92 8.48 -26.88 2.76
CA SER A 92 8.37 -28.00 1.80
C SER A 92 6.93 -28.39 1.43
N LYS A 93 5.94 -28.08 2.28
CA LYS A 93 4.52 -28.34 2.02
C LYS A 93 3.82 -27.13 1.36
N VAL A 94 4.36 -25.93 1.56
CA VAL A 94 3.83 -24.68 0.98
C VAL A 94 4.40 -24.43 -0.41
N PHE A 95 5.69 -24.75 -0.58
CA PHE A 95 6.47 -24.57 -1.78
C PHE A 95 6.99 -25.93 -2.21
N THR A 96 6.43 -26.43 -3.32
CA THR A 96 6.90 -27.67 -3.95
C THR A 96 8.34 -27.47 -4.43
N SER A 97 9.13 -28.54 -4.49
CA SER A 97 10.57 -28.52 -4.84
C SER A 97 10.89 -27.89 -6.20
N GLU A 98 9.92 -27.74 -7.09
CA GLU A 98 10.05 -27.09 -8.39
C GLU A 98 9.31 -25.76 -8.33
N LEU A 99 9.95 -24.75 -7.72
CA LEU A 99 9.48 -23.38 -7.90
C LEU A 99 10.00 -22.88 -9.24
N PRO A 100 9.16 -22.26 -10.08
CA PRO A 100 9.65 -21.59 -11.27
C PRO A 100 10.68 -20.51 -10.87
N GLU A 101 11.77 -20.48 -11.62
CA GLU A 101 12.76 -19.42 -11.55
C GLU A 101 12.05 -18.10 -11.92
N GLU A 102 12.43 -16.99 -11.28
CA GLU A 102 11.90 -15.63 -11.59
C GLU A 102 10.41 -15.41 -11.26
N THR A 103 9.89 -16.06 -10.21
CA THR A 103 8.52 -15.85 -9.74
C THR A 103 8.50 -15.31 -8.32
N ILE A 104 7.68 -14.30 -8.05
CA ILE A 104 7.42 -13.81 -6.69
C ILE A 104 6.60 -14.87 -5.97
N ASN A 105 7.17 -15.35 -4.87
CA ASN A 105 6.62 -16.46 -4.11
C ASN A 105 5.86 -15.98 -2.88
N ILE A 106 6.30 -14.87 -2.29
CA ILE A 106 5.73 -14.33 -1.07
C ILE A 106 5.60 -12.80 -1.17
N ILE A 107 4.43 -12.29 -0.79
CA ILE A 107 4.22 -10.88 -0.48
C ILE A 107 4.25 -10.71 1.05
N VAL A 108 5.07 -9.77 1.51
CA VAL A 108 5.20 -9.38 2.91
C VAL A 108 4.29 -8.18 3.16
N GLN A 109 3.20 -8.40 3.89
CA GLN A 109 2.31 -7.33 4.31
C GLN A 109 2.73 -6.82 5.69
N ARG A 110 3.02 -5.52 5.78
CA ARG A 110 3.23 -4.83 7.06
C ARG A 110 1.92 -4.79 7.84
N PRO A 111 1.94 -5.03 9.16
CA PRO A 111 0.77 -4.73 9.97
C PRO A 111 0.44 -3.23 9.84
N PRO A 112 -0.84 -2.84 9.85
CA PRO A 112 -1.18 -1.45 9.97
C PRO A 112 -0.51 -0.91 11.24
N PRO A 113 0.04 0.32 11.23
CA PRO A 113 0.58 0.90 12.43
C PRO A 113 -0.53 0.83 13.48
N VAL A 114 -0.27 0.09 14.56
CA VAL A 114 -1.13 0.14 15.73
C VAL A 114 -1.10 1.60 16.11
N GLN A 115 -2.19 2.31 15.84
CA GLN A 115 -2.45 3.55 16.55
C GLN A 115 -2.43 3.10 18.01
N ALA A 116 -1.29 3.29 18.69
CA ALA A 116 -1.31 3.43 20.13
C ALA A 116 -2.52 4.33 20.38
N PRO A 117 -3.47 3.93 21.25
CA PRO A 117 -4.56 4.84 21.59
C PRO A 117 -3.86 6.13 21.87
N VAL A 118 -4.07 7.14 21.01
CA VAL A 118 -3.42 8.43 21.14
C VAL A 118 -3.71 8.73 22.59
N PRO A 119 -2.68 8.81 23.48
CA PRO A 119 -2.99 9.17 24.84
C PRO A 119 -3.80 10.44 24.62
N VAL A 120 -5.02 10.46 25.13
CA VAL A 120 -5.76 11.69 25.28
C VAL A 120 -4.86 12.47 26.24
N ARG A 121 -3.78 13.04 25.70
CA ARG A 121 -2.94 14.02 26.32
C ARG A 121 -3.98 15.07 26.52
N ALA A 122 -4.40 15.13 27.78
CA ALA A 122 -5.29 16.11 28.32
C ALA A 122 -5.13 17.36 27.47
N LEU A 123 -6.24 17.81 26.89
CA LEU A 123 -6.35 19.19 26.48
C LEU A 123 -6.11 20.01 27.75
N THR A 124 -4.85 20.20 28.13
CA THR A 124 -4.41 21.37 28.83
C THR A 124 -4.96 22.51 27.99
N PRO A 125 -5.85 23.35 28.56
CA PRO A 125 -6.32 24.52 27.86
C PRO A 125 -5.10 25.29 27.39
N LEU A 126 -4.95 25.42 26.08
CA LEU A 126 -3.97 26.29 25.45
C LEU A 126 -4.15 27.67 26.11
N PRO A 127 -3.10 28.31 26.64
CA PRO A 127 -3.25 29.66 27.16
C PRO A 127 -3.78 30.53 26.03
N SER A 128 -4.91 31.19 26.32
CA SER A 128 -5.65 32.03 25.40
C SER A 128 -4.72 33.03 24.75
N TYR A 129 -4.39 32.79 23.48
CA TYR A 129 -3.84 33.84 22.63
C TYR A 129 -4.99 34.76 22.21
N PRO A 130 -4.79 36.08 22.28
CA PRO A 130 -5.85 37.05 22.03
C PRO A 130 -6.28 36.99 20.57
N SER A 131 -7.59 37.15 20.38
CA SER A 131 -8.27 37.32 19.11
C SER A 131 -7.47 38.23 18.18
N ASP A 132 -7.01 37.67 17.07
CA ASP A 132 -6.70 38.45 15.88
C ASP A 132 -7.66 37.99 14.77
N ASP A 133 -8.77 38.73 14.73
CA ASP A 133 -9.85 38.61 13.77
C ASP A 133 -9.36 39.17 12.43
N SER A 134 -8.81 38.32 11.56
CA SER A 134 -8.57 38.66 10.15
C SER A 134 -8.21 37.43 9.31
N ARG A 135 -9.16 36.51 9.13
CA ARG A 135 -9.21 35.71 7.91
C ARG A 135 -10.62 35.79 7.34
N PRO A 136 -10.82 36.31 6.13
CA PRO A 136 -12.14 36.33 5.51
C PRO A 136 -12.51 34.88 5.15
N SER A 137 -13.18 34.21 6.08
CA SER A 137 -13.99 33.04 5.79
C SER A 137 -15.15 33.52 4.92
N THR A 138 -14.96 33.47 3.61
CA THR A 138 -16.07 33.73 2.70
C THR A 138 -17.18 32.72 2.98
N PRO A 139 -18.40 33.16 3.26
CA PRO A 139 -19.52 32.26 3.51
C PRO A 139 -19.75 31.42 2.25
N LEU A 140 -19.85 30.11 2.45
CA LEU A 140 -20.37 29.14 1.49
C LEU A 140 -21.84 29.50 1.31
N SER A 141 -22.14 30.25 0.26
CA SER A 141 -23.50 30.67 -0.06
C SER A 141 -24.14 29.42 -0.64
N GLY A 142 -25.03 28.75 0.10
CA GLY A 142 -25.52 27.36 -0.13
C GLY A 142 -26.02 26.95 -1.53
N ASP A 143 -25.82 27.80 -2.55
CA ASP A 143 -25.75 27.48 -3.96
C ASP A 143 -24.35 26.93 -4.36
N LEU A 144 -24.26 25.60 -4.44
CA LEU A 144 -23.07 24.85 -4.84
C LEU A 144 -22.44 25.33 -6.16
N ARG A 145 -23.25 25.85 -7.10
CA ARG A 145 -22.74 26.32 -8.41
C ARG A 145 -21.90 27.58 -8.23
N VAL A 146 -22.35 28.48 -7.36
CA VAL A 146 -21.65 29.73 -7.04
C VAL A 146 -20.35 29.43 -6.31
N ASP A 147 -20.37 28.47 -5.38
CA ASP A 147 -19.19 28.08 -4.62
C ASP A 147 -18.13 27.39 -5.49
N ILE A 148 -18.54 26.47 -6.38
CA ILE A 148 -17.62 25.83 -7.33
C ILE A 148 -16.98 26.88 -8.24
N LYS A 149 -17.77 27.84 -8.75
CA LYS A 149 -17.24 28.93 -9.59
C LYS A 149 -16.23 29.79 -8.83
N LYS A 150 -16.53 30.16 -7.59
CA LYS A 150 -15.67 30.98 -6.72
C LYS A 150 -14.34 30.30 -6.41
N ILE A 151 -14.37 28.99 -6.16
CA ILE A 151 -13.17 28.18 -5.96
C ILE A 151 -12.39 28.09 -7.29
N THR A 152 -13.08 27.87 -8.41
CA THR A 152 -12.44 27.78 -9.72
C THR A 152 -11.69 29.06 -10.08
N ASP A 153 -12.33 30.22 -9.94
CA ASP A 153 -11.72 31.54 -10.19
C ASP A 153 -10.57 31.85 -9.22
N LYS A 154 -10.57 31.27 -8.02
CA LYS A 154 -9.53 31.50 -7.00
C LYS A 154 -8.26 30.69 -7.23
N PHE A 155 -8.39 29.47 -7.78
CA PHE A 155 -7.27 28.52 -7.87
C PHE A 155 -6.79 28.26 -9.30
N PHE A 156 -7.58 28.56 -10.32
CA PHE A 156 -7.24 28.28 -11.72
C PHE A 156 -7.31 29.53 -12.57
N ALA A 157 -6.37 29.66 -13.53
CA ALA A 157 -6.41 30.73 -14.51
C ALA A 157 -7.64 30.59 -15.42
N THR A 158 -8.31 31.70 -15.71
CA THR A 158 -9.45 31.75 -16.64
C THR A 158 -9.03 31.19 -18.00
N GLY A 159 -9.75 30.18 -18.50
CA GLY A 159 -9.43 29.49 -19.76
C GLY A 159 -8.48 28.28 -19.63
N SER A 160 -8.03 27.95 -18.41
CA SER A 160 -7.33 26.69 -18.14
C SER A 160 -8.23 25.48 -18.46
N PRO A 161 -7.69 24.35 -18.96
CA PRO A 161 -8.47 23.12 -19.22
C PRO A 161 -9.33 22.69 -18.02
N ILE A 162 -8.80 22.87 -16.81
CA ILE A 162 -9.50 22.52 -15.56
C ILE A 162 -10.64 23.49 -15.25
N ALA A 163 -10.44 24.79 -15.50
CA ALA A 163 -11.47 25.79 -15.30
C ALA A 163 -12.63 25.60 -16.30
N THR A 164 -12.31 25.30 -17.56
CA THR A 164 -13.30 24.99 -18.61
C THR A 164 -14.09 23.74 -18.27
N PHE A 165 -13.42 22.69 -17.78
CA PHE A 165 -14.08 21.45 -17.37
C PHE A 165 -15.07 21.68 -16.22
N LEU A 166 -14.66 22.38 -15.16
CA LEU A 166 -15.52 22.66 -14.01
C LEU A 166 -16.72 23.54 -14.39
N ASP A 167 -16.54 24.50 -15.29
CA ASP A 167 -17.63 25.35 -15.78
C ASP A 167 -18.66 24.54 -16.60
N GLU A 168 -18.22 23.66 -17.48
CA GLU A 168 -19.10 22.75 -18.24
C GLU A 168 -19.80 21.72 -17.35
N PHE A 169 -19.11 21.23 -16.30
CA PHE A 169 -19.68 20.35 -15.27
C PHE A 169 -20.78 21.05 -14.48
N VAL A 170 -20.55 22.28 -14.01
CA VAL A 170 -21.57 23.10 -13.33
C VAL A 170 -22.75 23.40 -14.25
N LYS A 171 -22.52 23.56 -15.55
CA LYS A 171 -23.57 23.76 -16.57
C LYS A 171 -24.32 22.48 -16.93
N GLY A 172 -23.86 21.31 -16.48
CA GLY A 172 -24.51 20.01 -16.73
C GLY A 172 -24.44 19.55 -18.19
N LYS A 173 -23.42 20.00 -18.94
CA LYS A 173 -23.34 19.83 -20.39
C LYS A 173 -22.56 18.61 -20.87
N HIS A 174 -21.86 17.90 -19.99
CA HIS A 174 -21.05 16.75 -20.38
C HIS A 174 -21.39 15.51 -19.55
N LEU A 175 -21.65 14.40 -20.26
CA LEU A 175 -21.56 13.05 -19.69
C LEU A 175 -20.10 12.84 -19.26
N LEU A 176 -19.90 12.35 -18.04
CA LEU A 176 -18.59 12.03 -17.48
C LEU A 176 -17.72 11.34 -18.54
N PRO A 177 -16.45 11.73 -18.73
CA PRO A 177 -15.58 10.98 -19.63
C PRO A 177 -15.53 9.53 -19.13
N THR A 178 -16.10 8.63 -19.93
CA THR A 178 -15.99 7.19 -19.71
C THR A 178 -14.51 6.88 -19.82
N THR A 179 -13.85 6.66 -18.69
CA THR A 179 -12.49 6.14 -18.70
C THR A 179 -12.62 4.69 -19.16
N SER A 180 -12.44 4.46 -20.46
CA SER A 180 -12.32 3.10 -20.99
C SER A 180 -11.00 2.57 -20.45
N GLY A 181 -11.10 1.73 -19.44
CA GLY A 181 -9.99 0.86 -18.98
C GLY A 181 -9.84 -0.34 -19.88
#